data_AF-A0A938MX14-F1
#
_entry.id   AF-A0A938MX14-F1
#
_cell.length_a   1.000
_cell.length_b   1.000
_cell.length_c   1.000
_cell.angle_alpha   90.00
_cell.angle_beta   90.00
_cell.angle_gamma   90.00
#
_symmetry.space_group_name_H-M   'P 1'
#
loop_
_entity.id
_entity.type
_entity.pdbx_description
1 polymer ?
#
loop_
_entity_poly.entity_id
_entity_poly.type
_entity_poly.pdbx_seq_one_letter_code
_entity_poly.pdbx_strand_id
1 'polypeptide(L)'
;MLRLEFELYARDETARVLTAIGAVASRDVVITNDAYSDDGIRRYSDVLNVSNPTLPSRWYGLQRMTPAPWILIQFGKIDQRDFRQPFETVNEFAPEHGDMAYRVCNAKIPADRDTDYVTSSVAARFLSLDGDPQRHPSVKKVNQIVDQMEPIYGRDLMYRTPKGQRRINWRYLQQIWNMLPGS
;
A
#
# COMPACT_ATOMS: atom_id res chain seq x y z
N MET A 1 22.38 9.80 13.27
CA MET A 1 21.20 9.90 12.39
C MET A 1 20.87 8.51 11.88
N LEU A 2 19.61 8.12 11.93
CA LEU A 2 19.09 6.84 11.44
C LEU A 2 18.01 7.11 10.40
N ARG A 3 17.87 6.24 9.41
CA ARG A 3 16.75 6.25 8.47
C ARG A 3 15.86 5.05 8.77
N LEU A 4 14.60 5.33 9.09
CA LEU A 4 13.56 4.32 9.19
C LEU A 4 12.94 4.18 7.80
N GLU A 5 12.82 2.94 7.31
CA GLU A 5 12.20 2.61 6.03
C GLU A 5 11.01 1.69 6.29
N PHE A 6 9.88 2.02 5.67
CA PHE A 6 8.61 1.33 5.85
C PHE A 6 8.10 0.92 4.47
N GLU A 7 7.88 -0.38 4.26
CA GLU A 7 7.12 -0.85 3.11
C GLU A 7 5.66 -0.44 3.27
N LEU A 8 5.09 0.15 2.21
CA LEU A 8 3.72 0.64 2.24
C LEU A 8 2.74 -0.43 1.74
N TYR A 9 1.59 -0.47 2.42
CA TYR A 9 0.47 -1.34 2.08
C TYR A 9 -0.79 -0.50 1.89
N ALA A 10 -1.53 -0.77 0.82
CA ALA A 10 -2.87 -0.23 0.63
C ALA A 10 -3.83 -1.04 1.51
N ARG A 11 -4.67 -0.35 2.27
CA ARG A 11 -5.65 -0.94 3.18
C ARG A 11 -7.04 -0.90 2.55
N ASP A 12 -7.62 -2.08 2.32
CA ASP A 12 -9.03 -2.24 1.99
C ASP A 12 -9.79 -2.64 3.26
N GLU A 13 -10.61 -1.73 3.78
CA GLU A 13 -11.38 -1.97 5.00
C GLU A 13 -12.56 -2.93 4.79
N THR A 14 -13.09 -3.01 3.56
CA THR A 14 -14.25 -3.86 3.25
C THR A 14 -13.80 -5.31 3.08
N ALA A 15 -12.78 -5.53 2.25
CA ALA A 15 -12.22 -6.86 2.02
C ALA A 15 -11.31 -7.32 3.17
N ARG A 16 -10.90 -6.41 4.06
CA ARG A 16 -9.91 -6.64 5.12
C ARG A 16 -8.60 -7.19 4.57
N VAL A 17 -8.09 -6.54 3.52
CA VAL A 17 -6.84 -6.93 2.85
C VAL A 17 -5.84 -5.79 2.94
N LEU A 18 -4.57 -6.15 3.14
CA LEU A 18 -3.42 -5.27 3.03
C LEU A 18 -2.60 -5.68 1.82
N THR A 19 -2.48 -4.82 0.83
CA THR A 19 -1.78 -5.13 -0.43
C THR A 19 -0.51 -4.30 -0.54
N ALA A 20 0.64 -4.96 -0.71
CA ALA A 20 1.92 -4.28 -0.90
C ALA A 20 1.89 -3.38 -2.15
N ILE A 21 2.14 -2.08 -1.99
CA ILE A 21 2.09 -1.13 -3.12
C ILE A 21 3.45 -0.93 -3.79
N GLY A 22 4.48 -1.68 -3.40
CA GLY A 22 5.82 -1.59 -3.98
C GLY A 22 6.53 -0.25 -3.71
N ALA A 23 6.00 0.58 -2.82
CA ALA A 23 6.56 1.86 -2.42
C ALA A 23 7.12 1.79 -0.98
N VAL A 24 8.10 2.64 -0.70
CA VAL A 24 8.74 2.76 0.61
C VAL A 24 8.57 4.19 1.09
N ALA A 25 8.04 4.36 2.31
CA ALA A 25 8.14 5.61 3.03
C ALA A 25 9.41 5.60 3.88
N SER A 26 10.08 6.75 3.99
CA SER A 26 11.23 6.87 4.88
C SER A 26 11.13 8.07 5.79
N ARG A 27 11.73 7.94 6.98
CA ARG A 27 11.84 9.01 7.97
C ARG A 27 13.25 9.02 8.52
N ASP A 28 13.91 10.17 8.39
CA ASP A 28 15.20 10.41 9.03
C ASP A 28 14.96 10.86 10.48
N VAL A 29 15.64 10.20 11.41
CA VAL A 29 15.55 10.43 12.86
C VAL A 29 16.95 10.72 13.41
N VAL A 30 17.09 11.80 14.16
CA VAL A 30 18.34 12.16 14.83
C VAL A 30 18.24 11.74 16.28
N ILE A 31 18.93 10.66 16.65
CA ILE A 31 18.95 10.20 18.05
C ILE A 31 19.75 11.17 18.90
N THR A 32 19.10 11.76 19.90
CA THR A 32 19.69 12.68 20.88
C THR A 32 19.52 12.11 22.29
N ASN A 33 20.18 12.72 23.27
CA ASN A 33 19.98 12.36 24.68
C ASN A 33 18.57 12.68 25.18
N ASP A 34 17.87 13.60 24.49
CA ASP A 34 16.51 14.04 24.80
C ASP A 34 15.45 13.23 24.03
N ALA A 35 15.79 12.06 23.49
CA ALA A 35 14.89 11.24 22.68
C ALA A 35 13.55 10.87 23.37
N TYR A 36 13.50 10.87 24.70
CA TYR A 36 12.26 10.63 25.46
C TYR A 36 11.31 11.84 25.50
N SER A 37 11.83 13.06 25.35
CA SER A 37 11.06 14.30 25.36
C SER A 37 10.86 14.88 23.96
N ASP A 38 11.60 14.41 22.96
CA ASP A 38 11.37 14.74 21.55
C ASP A 38 10.14 13.99 21.03
N ASP A 39 9.02 14.69 20.85
CA ASP A 39 7.76 14.12 20.33
C ASP A 39 7.93 13.43 18.96
N GLY A 40 8.88 13.89 18.16
CA GLY A 40 9.21 13.33 16.86
C GLY A 40 9.96 12.00 16.94
N ILE A 41 10.63 11.70 18.05
CA ILE A 41 11.33 10.44 18.28
C ILE A 41 10.48 9.51 19.15
N ARG A 42 9.92 10.04 20.24
CA ARG A 42 9.14 9.32 21.24
C ARG A 42 7.99 8.55 20.62
N ARG A 43 7.26 9.18 19.68
CA ARG A 43 6.13 8.52 18.99
C ARG A 43 6.54 7.23 18.28
N TYR A 44 7.69 7.23 17.61
CA TYR A 44 8.19 6.02 16.93
C TYR A 44 8.73 5.01 17.93
N SER A 45 9.41 5.45 18.99
CA SER A 45 9.92 4.52 20.00
C SER A 45 8.79 3.80 20.73
N ASP A 46 7.69 4.50 21.02
CA ASP A 46 6.52 3.93 21.69
C ASP A 46 5.86 2.88 20.80
N VAL A 47 5.57 3.24 19.54
CA VAL A 47 4.86 2.36 18.59
C VAL A 47 5.73 1.18 18.12
N LEU A 48 7.03 1.37 17.95
CA LEU A 48 7.97 0.31 17.55
C LEU A 48 8.56 -0.44 18.76
N ASN A 49 8.10 -0.11 19.97
CA ASN A 49 8.51 -0.71 21.24
C ASN A 49 10.05 -0.71 21.45
N VAL A 50 10.69 0.43 21.18
CA VAL A 50 12.13 0.63 21.36
C VAL A 50 12.40 0.96 22.84
N SER A 51 12.78 -0.06 23.62
CA SER A 51 13.01 0.03 25.08
C SER A 51 13.99 1.11 25.58
N ASN A 52 14.89 1.63 24.74
CA ASN A 52 15.71 2.80 25.09
C ASN A 52 16.08 3.61 23.82
N PRO A 53 15.28 4.62 23.45
CA PRO A 53 15.45 5.35 22.20
C PRO A 53 16.69 6.26 22.15
N THR A 54 17.36 6.54 23.27
CA THR A 54 18.61 7.31 23.26
C THR A 54 19.81 6.51 22.76
N LEU A 55 19.69 5.17 22.70
CA LEU A 55 20.75 4.27 22.26
C LEU A 55 20.52 3.82 20.81
N PRO A 56 21.35 4.23 19.83
CA PRO A 56 21.21 3.80 18.44
C PRO A 56 21.19 2.27 18.27
N SER A 57 21.92 1.53 19.11
CA SER A 57 21.95 0.07 19.10
C SER A 57 20.57 -0.57 19.30
N ARG A 58 19.66 0.08 20.03
CA ARG A 58 18.30 -0.43 20.25
C ARG A 58 17.42 -0.31 19.00
N TRP A 59 17.62 0.75 18.21
CA TRP A 59 16.93 0.93 16.94
C TRP A 59 17.33 -0.10 15.89
N TYR A 60 18.62 -0.48 15.85
CA TYR A 60 19.08 -1.56 14.96
C TYR A 60 18.44 -2.93 15.30
N GLY A 61 17.92 -3.10 16.51
CA GLY A 61 17.16 -4.28 16.89
C GLY A 61 15.91 -4.51 16.03
N LEU A 62 15.30 -3.43 15.53
CA LEU A 62 14.10 -3.48 14.68
C LEU A 62 14.32 -4.29 13.39
N GLN A 63 15.52 -4.19 12.79
CA GLN A 63 15.85 -4.94 11.57
C GLN A 63 15.93 -6.46 11.78
N ARG A 64 16.05 -6.90 13.03
CA ARG A 64 16.19 -8.32 13.40
C ARG A 64 14.90 -8.92 13.95
N MET A 65 13.83 -8.13 14.06
CA MET A 65 12.54 -8.59 14.55
C MET A 65 11.82 -9.40 13.46
N THR A 66 11.36 -10.60 13.81
CA THR A 66 10.54 -11.45 12.95
C THR A 66 9.32 -11.92 13.74
N PRO A 67 8.09 -11.56 13.33
CA PRO A 67 7.78 -10.65 12.22
C PRO A 67 8.22 -9.20 12.52
N ALA A 68 8.42 -8.41 11.46
CA ALA A 68 8.68 -6.98 11.60
C ALA A 68 7.44 -6.29 12.20
N PRO A 69 7.62 -5.25 13.04
CA PRO A 69 6.51 -4.53 13.63
C PRO A 69 5.72 -3.76 12.56
N TRP A 70 4.39 -3.79 12.71
CA TRP A 70 3.46 -3.08 11.85
C TRP A 70 3.02 -1.77 12.51
N ILE A 71 2.89 -0.73 11.70
CA ILE A 71 2.44 0.59 12.16
C ILE A 71 1.40 1.16 11.19
N LEU A 72 0.48 1.94 11.72
CA LEU A 72 -0.48 2.72 10.93
C LEU A 72 -0.03 4.18 10.90
N ILE A 73 0.23 4.69 9.70
CA ILE A 73 0.64 6.08 9.48
C ILE A 73 -0.50 6.83 8.79
N GLN A 74 -0.94 7.93 9.39
CA GLN A 74 -1.77 8.91 8.69
C GLN A 74 -0.87 10.04 8.18
N PHE A 75 -0.80 10.17 6.86
CA PHE A 75 -0.07 11.27 6.24
C PHE A 75 -0.90 12.56 6.29
N GLY A 76 -0.24 13.67 6.65
CA GLY A 76 -0.85 15.00 6.59
C GLY A 76 -0.90 15.55 5.18
N LYS A 77 -1.36 16.80 5.03
CA LYS A 77 -1.38 17.49 3.74
C LYS A 77 0.05 17.71 3.22
N ILE A 78 0.23 17.51 1.91
CA ILE A 78 1.49 17.86 1.23
C ILE A 78 1.60 19.39 1.24
N ASP A 79 2.70 19.91 1.79
CA ASP A 79 3.04 21.32 1.67
C ASP A 79 3.57 21.56 0.24
N GLN A 80 3.05 22.57 -0.45
CA GLN A 80 3.50 22.91 -1.81
C GLN A 80 4.93 23.48 -1.82
N ARG A 81 5.45 23.91 -0.67
CA ARG A 81 6.82 24.43 -0.50
C ARG A 81 7.79 23.37 0.00
N ASP A 82 7.30 22.36 0.70
CA ASP A 82 8.06 21.22 1.19
C ASP A 82 7.40 19.93 0.71
N PHE A 83 7.98 19.31 -0.32
CA PHE A 83 7.46 18.07 -0.91
C PHE A 83 7.50 16.88 0.06
N ARG A 84 8.01 17.04 1.28
CA ARG A 84 7.91 16.04 2.34
C ARG A 84 6.50 16.03 2.91
N GLN A 85 5.82 14.90 2.79
CA GLN A 85 4.53 14.71 3.42
C GLN A 85 4.72 14.39 4.92
N PRO A 86 4.18 15.20 5.84
CA PRO A 86 4.35 14.97 7.27
C PRO A 86 3.58 13.71 7.71
N PHE A 87 4.12 13.00 8.69
CA PHE A 87 3.42 11.88 9.35
C PHE A 87 2.62 12.51 10.49
N GLU A 88 1.33 12.72 10.28
CA GLU A 88 0.46 13.43 11.22
C GLU A 88 0.18 12.57 12.46
N THR A 89 -0.08 11.28 12.25
CA THR A 89 -0.22 10.28 13.32
C THR A 89 0.55 9.01 12.97
N VAL A 90 1.07 8.36 14.00
CA VAL A 90 1.74 7.05 13.92
C VAL A 90 1.21 6.24 15.11
N ASN A 91 0.55 5.13 14.82
CA ASN A 91 -0.09 4.27 15.82
C ASN A 91 0.36 2.82 15.66
N GLU A 92 0.24 2.05 16.75
CA GLU A 92 0.42 0.61 16.71
C GLU A 92 -0.63 -0.03 15.79
N PHE A 93 -0.19 -1.03 15.03
CA PHE A 93 -1.08 -1.78 14.14
C PHE A 93 -0.67 -3.24 14.18
N ALA A 94 -1.64 -4.13 14.44
CA ALA A 94 -1.42 -5.57 14.46
C ALA A 94 -2.38 -6.21 13.45
N PRO A 95 -1.93 -6.45 12.20
CA PRO A 95 -2.83 -6.94 11.15
C PRO A 95 -3.38 -8.33 11.44
N GLU A 96 -2.70 -9.14 12.25
CA GLU A 96 -3.07 -10.54 12.47
C GLU A 96 -3.87 -10.79 13.76
N HIS A 97 -4.14 -9.76 14.58
CA HIS A 97 -4.69 -9.94 15.92
C HIS A 97 -6.09 -9.30 16.08
N GLY A 98 -7.00 -10.02 16.75
CA GLY A 98 -8.36 -9.57 17.11
C GLY A 98 -9.45 -9.87 16.08
N ASP A 99 -10.67 -9.38 16.33
CA ASP A 99 -11.86 -9.59 15.48
C ASP A 99 -11.80 -8.88 14.11
N MET A 100 -10.74 -8.12 13.85
CA MET A 100 -10.49 -7.35 12.63
C MET A 100 -9.17 -7.75 11.94
N ALA A 101 -8.82 -9.04 11.98
CA ALA A 101 -7.65 -9.53 11.27
C ALA A 101 -7.70 -9.20 9.77
N TYR A 102 -6.61 -8.62 9.28
CA TYR A 102 -6.34 -8.33 7.88
C TYR A 102 -5.55 -9.47 7.24
N ARG A 103 -5.93 -9.84 6.02
CA ARG A 103 -5.10 -10.72 5.19
C ARG A 103 -4.02 -9.91 4.50
N VAL A 104 -2.75 -10.29 4.64
CA VAL A 104 -1.63 -9.62 3.98
C VAL A 104 -1.36 -10.26 2.61
N CYS A 105 -1.44 -9.46 1.56
CA CYS A 105 -1.15 -9.83 0.17
C CYS A 105 0.18 -9.21 -0.28
N ASN A 106 1.24 -10.03 -0.30
CA ASN A 106 2.60 -9.63 -0.69
C ASN A 106 2.84 -9.55 -2.20
N ALA A 107 1.78 -9.58 -3.01
CA ALA A 107 1.90 -9.37 -4.45
C ALA A 107 2.24 -7.90 -4.70
N LYS A 108 3.53 -7.59 -4.86
CA LYS A 108 4.03 -6.23 -5.13
C LYS A 108 3.36 -5.67 -6.38
N ILE A 109 2.50 -4.66 -6.19
CA ILE A 109 2.02 -3.81 -7.28
C ILE A 109 3.16 -2.81 -7.56
N PRO A 110 3.72 -2.73 -8.77
CA PRO A 110 4.79 -1.78 -9.03
C PRO A 110 4.25 -0.33 -9.03
N ALA A 111 5.04 0.62 -8.51
CA ALA A 111 4.61 1.94 -8.03
C ALA A 111 4.81 3.14 -9.00
N ASP A 112 5.06 2.89 -10.29
CA ASP A 112 5.15 3.89 -11.35
C ASP A 112 3.80 4.19 -12.03
N ARG A 113 3.62 5.39 -12.57
CA ARG A 113 2.40 5.77 -13.33
C ARG A 113 2.16 4.92 -14.59
N ASP A 114 3.20 4.22 -15.06
CA ASP A 114 3.12 3.22 -16.14
C ASP A 114 2.93 1.78 -15.62
N THR A 115 3.04 1.53 -14.32
CA THR A 115 2.93 0.19 -13.72
C THR A 115 1.59 -0.09 -13.06
N ASP A 116 0.77 0.93 -12.84
CA ASP A 116 -0.67 0.74 -12.59
C ASP A 116 -1.38 0.20 -13.84
N TYR A 117 -0.77 0.34 -15.02
CA TYR A 117 -1.33 -0.12 -16.28
C TYR A 117 -0.86 -1.53 -16.65
N VAL A 118 -1.75 -2.49 -16.46
CA VAL A 118 -1.50 -3.92 -16.71
C VAL A 118 -2.09 -4.39 -18.03
N THR A 119 -1.62 -5.52 -18.54
CA THR A 119 -2.30 -6.20 -19.65
C THR A 119 -3.62 -6.83 -19.17
N SER A 120 -4.55 -7.08 -20.08
CA SER A 120 -5.79 -7.81 -19.77
C SER A 120 -5.53 -9.19 -19.15
N SER A 121 -4.43 -9.85 -19.52
CA SER A 121 -4.01 -11.13 -18.94
C SER A 121 -3.56 -11.00 -17.48
N VAL A 122 -2.79 -9.97 -17.16
CA VAL A 122 -2.33 -9.69 -15.79
C VAL A 122 -3.50 -9.24 -14.92
N ALA A 123 -4.38 -8.38 -15.43
CA ALA A 123 -5.61 -7.98 -14.75
C ALA A 123 -6.51 -9.18 -14.40
N ALA A 124 -6.76 -10.10 -15.34
CA ALA A 124 -7.54 -11.31 -15.09
C ALA A 124 -6.93 -12.17 -13.97
N ARG A 125 -5.59 -12.31 -13.98
CA ARG A 125 -4.86 -13.04 -12.94
C ARG A 125 -4.98 -12.34 -11.59
N PHE A 126 -4.84 -11.02 -11.53
CA PHE A 126 -4.93 -10.28 -10.27
C PHE A 126 -6.35 -10.33 -9.68
N LEU A 127 -7.40 -10.18 -10.49
CA LEU A 127 -8.78 -10.34 -10.02
C LEU A 127 -9.06 -11.76 -9.51
N SER A 128 -8.41 -12.76 -10.11
CA SER A 128 -8.51 -14.16 -9.66
C SER A 128 -7.83 -14.43 -8.32
N LEU A 129 -6.87 -13.59 -7.92
CA LEU A 129 -6.13 -13.73 -6.66
C LEU A 129 -6.84 -13.05 -5.48
N ASP A 130 -7.91 -12.29 -5.73
CA ASP A 130 -8.62 -11.53 -4.69
C ASP A 130 -9.38 -12.41 -3.68
N GLY A 131 -9.40 -13.74 -3.88
CA GLY A 131 -9.70 -14.72 -2.82
C GLY A 131 -11.15 -15.21 -2.78
N ASP A 132 -11.99 -14.81 -3.73
CA ASP A 132 -13.27 -15.49 -3.97
C ASP A 132 -13.06 -16.58 -5.03
N PRO A 133 -13.08 -17.88 -4.65
CA PRO A 133 -12.85 -19.00 -5.57
C PRO A 133 -13.95 -19.16 -6.63
N GLN A 134 -15.07 -18.43 -6.53
CA GLN A 134 -16.10 -18.40 -7.57
C GLN A 134 -15.92 -17.24 -8.57
N ARG A 135 -15.02 -16.29 -8.29
CA ARG A 135 -14.82 -15.07 -9.09
C ARG A 135 -13.49 -15.07 -9.81
N HIS A 136 -13.38 -15.93 -10.83
CA HIS A 136 -12.20 -16.00 -11.70
C HIS A 136 -12.53 -15.44 -13.09
N PRO A 137 -12.37 -14.12 -13.32
CA PRO A 137 -12.65 -13.56 -14.63
C PRO A 137 -11.63 -14.03 -15.66
N SER A 138 -12.13 -14.57 -16.77
CA SER A 138 -11.30 -14.76 -17.96
C SER A 138 -10.85 -13.41 -18.53
N VAL A 139 -9.76 -13.43 -19.31
CA VAL A 139 -9.28 -12.25 -20.06
C VAL A 139 -10.40 -11.63 -20.92
N LYS A 140 -11.29 -12.47 -21.48
CA LYS A 140 -12.45 -12.03 -22.25
C LYS A 140 -13.43 -11.22 -21.40
N LYS A 141 -13.71 -11.65 -20.16
CA LYS A 141 -14.59 -10.94 -19.23
C LYS A 141 -13.99 -9.60 -18.82
N VAL A 142 -12.68 -9.56 -18.53
CA VAL A 142 -11.97 -8.29 -18.26
C VAL A 142 -12.10 -7.33 -19.44
N ASN A 143 -11.85 -7.80 -20.66
CA ASN A 143 -11.99 -6.96 -21.84
C ASN A 143 -13.42 -6.44 -22.02
N GLN A 144 -14.44 -7.28 -21.81
CA GLN A 144 -15.84 -6.85 -21.88
C GLN A 144 -16.16 -5.72 -20.89
N ILE A 145 -15.68 -5.83 -19.65
CA ILE A 145 -15.89 -4.80 -18.63
C ILE A 145 -15.17 -3.51 -19.01
N VAL A 146 -13.91 -3.60 -19.45
CA VAL A 146 -13.15 -2.43 -19.90
C VAL A 146 -13.82 -1.77 -21.10
N ASP A 147 -14.29 -2.55 -22.08
CA ASP A 147 -14.98 -2.02 -23.27
C ASP A 147 -16.30 -1.30 -22.89
N GLN A 148 -17.01 -1.80 -21.88
CA GLN A 148 -18.24 -1.17 -21.38
C GLN A 148 -17.97 0.13 -20.62
N MET A 149 -16.85 0.21 -19.92
CA MET A 149 -16.52 1.34 -19.04
C MET A 149 -15.60 2.37 -19.70
N GLU A 150 -14.90 2.02 -20.79
CA GLU A 150 -14.05 2.92 -21.58
C GLU A 150 -14.77 4.20 -22.01
N PRO A 151 -16.04 4.20 -22.48
CA PRO A 151 -16.74 5.43 -22.83
C PRO A 151 -16.95 6.39 -21.66
N ILE A 152 -16.93 5.89 -20.42
CA ILE A 152 -17.19 6.67 -19.20
C ILE A 152 -15.87 7.21 -18.64
N TYR A 153 -14.86 6.36 -18.51
CA TYR A 153 -13.60 6.68 -17.82
C TYR A 153 -12.45 7.02 -18.78
N GLY A 154 -12.60 6.72 -20.07
CA GLY A 154 -11.63 7.05 -21.11
C GLY A 154 -10.20 6.59 -20.79
N ARG A 155 -9.25 7.52 -20.94
CA ARG A 155 -7.82 7.26 -20.77
C ARG A 155 -7.41 6.94 -19.34
N ASP A 156 -8.23 7.28 -18.36
CA ASP A 156 -7.93 7.00 -16.95
C ASP A 156 -8.11 5.52 -16.60
N LEU A 157 -9.01 4.84 -17.32
CA LEU A 157 -9.20 3.39 -17.22
C LEU A 157 -8.29 2.63 -18.17
N MET A 158 -8.14 3.06 -19.43
CA MET A 158 -7.32 2.32 -20.37
C MET A 158 -6.66 3.19 -21.44
N TYR A 159 -5.48 2.77 -21.90
CA TYR A 159 -4.87 3.34 -23.09
C TYR A 159 -4.29 2.25 -24.00
N ARG A 160 -4.06 2.59 -25.26
CA ARG A 160 -3.40 1.71 -26.24
C ARG A 160 -1.97 2.19 -26.47
N THR A 161 -1.00 1.28 -26.40
CA THR A 161 0.39 1.58 -26.76
C THR A 161 0.50 1.88 -28.27
N PRO A 162 1.62 2.44 -28.76
CA PRO A 162 1.85 2.62 -30.19
C PRO A 162 1.77 1.32 -31.01
N LYS A 163 2.01 0.16 -30.37
CA LYS A 163 1.86 -1.18 -30.97
C LYS A 163 0.42 -1.73 -30.89
N GLY A 164 -0.54 -0.90 -30.48
CA GLY A 164 -1.96 -1.27 -30.33
C GLY A 164 -2.27 -2.14 -29.11
N GLN A 165 -1.30 -2.40 -28.22
CA GLN A 165 -1.55 -3.21 -27.03
C GLN A 165 -2.38 -2.42 -26.01
N ARG A 166 -3.45 -3.05 -25.53
CA ARG A 166 -4.26 -2.50 -24.44
C ARG A 166 -3.49 -2.54 -23.12
N ARG A 167 -3.59 -1.45 -22.38
CA ARG A 167 -3.04 -1.22 -21.05
C ARG A 167 -4.17 -0.70 -20.17
N ILE A 168 -4.45 -1.38 -19.06
CA ILE A 168 -5.62 -1.15 -18.21
C ILE A 168 -5.14 -0.72 -16.84
N ASN A 169 -5.64 0.39 -16.34
CA ASN A 169 -5.38 0.86 -14.99
C ASN A 169 -6.00 -0.12 -13.98
N TRP A 170 -5.14 -0.84 -13.28
CA TRP A 170 -5.50 -1.89 -12.34
C TRP A 170 -6.41 -1.37 -11.23
N ARG A 171 -6.09 -0.20 -10.66
CA ARG A 171 -6.86 0.37 -9.53
C ARG A 171 -8.29 0.71 -9.94
N TYR A 172 -8.46 1.33 -11.10
CA TYR A 172 -9.79 1.64 -11.63
C TYR A 172 -10.56 0.37 -11.97
N LEU A 173 -9.91 -0.61 -12.61
CA LEU A 173 -10.56 -1.88 -12.92
C LEU A 173 -11.02 -2.60 -11.65
N GLN A 174 -10.21 -2.60 -10.58
CA GLN A 174 -10.57 -3.23 -9.31
C GLN A 174 -11.77 -2.53 -8.65
N GLN A 175 -11.80 -1.19 -8.64
CA GLN A 175 -12.95 -0.42 -8.15
C GLN A 175 -14.23 -0.74 -8.93
N ILE A 176 -14.14 -0.76 -10.27
CA ILE A 176 -15.26 -1.14 -11.15
C ILE A 176 -15.72 -2.56 -10.84
N TRP A 177 -14.78 -3.50 -10.73
CA TRP A 177 -15.06 -4.90 -10.45
C TRP A 177 -15.84 -5.08 -9.15
N ASN A 178 -15.45 -4.35 -8.10
CA ASN A 178 -16.13 -4.39 -6.80
C ASN A 178 -17.52 -3.75 -6.81
N MET A 179 -17.82 -2.88 -7.78
CA MET A 179 -19.13 -2.25 -7.94
C MET A 179 -20.11 -3.10 -8.77
N LEU A 180 -19.63 -4.14 -9.47
CA LEU A 180 -20.49 -4.97 -10.30
C LEU A 180 -21.33 -5.93 -9.43
N PRO A 181 -22.67 -5.93 -9.58
CA PRO A 181 -23.52 -6.83 -8.83
C PRO A 181 -23.29 -8.28 -9.30
N GLY A 182 -22.86 -9.14 -8.38
CA GLY A 182 -22.82 -10.61 -8.58
C GLY A 182 -21.73 -11.15 -9.52
N SER A 183 -20.62 -10.44 -9.70
CA SER A 183 -19.48 -10.90 -10.52
C SER A 183 -18.33 -11.45 -9.71
#